data_AF-A0A376RHQ7-F1
#
_entry.id   AF-A0A376RHQ7-F1
#
_cell.length_a   1.000
_cell.length_b   1.000
_cell.length_c   1.000
_cell.angle_alpha   90.00
_cell.angle_beta   90.00
_cell.angle_gamma   90.00
#
_symmetry.space_group_name_H-M   'P 1'
#
loop_
_entity.id
_entity.type
_entity.pdbx_description
1 polymer ?
#
loop_
_entity_poly.entity_id
_entity_poly.type
_entity_poly.pdbx_seq_one_letter_code
_entity_poly.pdbx_strand_id
1 'polypeptide(L)'
;MLKRVFLSLLVLIGLLLLTVLGLDRWMSWKTAPYIYDELQDLPYRQVGVVLGTAKYYRTGVINQYYRYRIQGAINAYNSGKVIIYY
;
A
#
# COMPACT_ATOMS: atom_id res chain seq x y z
N MET A 1 19.34 -10.29 -40.37
CA MET A 1 18.88 -11.04 -39.17
C MET A 1 18.83 -10.16 -37.92
N LEU A 2 19.87 -9.39 -37.61
CA LEU A 2 19.93 -8.55 -36.39
C LEU A 2 18.76 -7.57 -36.20
N LYS A 3 18.28 -6.91 -37.27
CA LYS A 3 17.11 -6.00 -37.20
C LYS A 3 15.81 -6.70 -36.76
N ARG A 4 15.61 -7.95 -37.17
CA ARG A 4 14.42 -8.74 -36.78
C ARG A 4 14.53 -9.17 -35.31
N VAL A 5 15.71 -9.59 -34.88
CA VAL A 5 15.98 -9.93 -33.46
C VAL A 5 15.77 -8.71 -32.57
N PHE A 6 16.27 -7.54 -32.97
CA PHE A 6 16.08 -6.30 -32.22
C PHE A 6 14.61 -5.90 -32.11
N LEU A 7 13.85 -6.00 -33.21
CA LEU A 7 12.40 -5.73 -33.18
C LEU A 7 11.65 -6.71 -32.26
N SER A 8 11.98 -8.01 -32.34
CA SER A 8 11.39 -9.03 -31.47
C SER A 8 11.69 -8.78 -29.99
N LEU A 9 12.91 -8.36 -29.65
CA LEU A 9 13.28 -7.98 -28.28
C LEU A 9 12.49 -6.76 -27.80
N LEU A 10 12.33 -5.74 -28.64
CA LEU A 10 11.56 -4.54 -28.30
C LEU A 10 10.08 -4.89 -28.04
N VAL A 11 9.48 -5.74 -28.88
CA VAL A 11 8.10 -6.23 -28.66
C VAL A 11 8.00 -7.03 -27.36
N LEU A 12 8.97 -7.91 -27.07
CA LEU A 12 9.00 -8.68 -25.83
C LEU A 12 9.07 -7.76 -24.60
N ILE A 13 9.95 -6.75 -24.62
CA ILE A 13 10.06 -5.75 -23.55
C ILE A 13 8.76 -4.99 -23.41
N GLY A 14 8.14 -4.57 -24.52
CA GLY A 14 6.83 -3.91 -24.53
C GLY A 14 5.74 -4.76 -23.87
N LEU A 15 5.67 -6.05 -24.21
CA LEU A 15 4.72 -7.00 -23.62
C LEU A 15 4.96 -7.18 -22.11
N LEU A 16 6.21 -7.27 -21.68
CA LEU A 16 6.56 -7.37 -20.27
C LEU A 16 6.13 -6.11 -19.50
N LEU A 17 6.40 -4.92 -20.04
CA LEU A 17 5.98 -3.65 -19.43
C LEU A 17 4.45 -3.55 -19.35
N LEU A 18 3.74 -3.91 -20.41
CA LEU A 18 2.28 -3.95 -20.43
C LEU A 18 1.73 -4.91 -19.37
N THR A 19 2.38 -6.06 -19.18
CA THR A 19 1.98 -7.04 -18.16
C THR A 19 2.17 -6.49 -16.76
N VAL A 20 3.33 -5.89 -16.46
CA VAL A 20 3.60 -5.29 -15.14
C VAL A 20 2.62 -4.17 -14.82
N LEU A 21 2.40 -3.25 -15.77
CA LEU A 21 1.45 -2.14 -15.60
C LEU A 21 0.00 -2.64 -15.48
N GLY A 22 -0.36 -3.66 -16.26
CA GLY A 22 -1.67 -4.30 -16.19
C GLY A 22 -1.94 -4.92 -14.82
N LEU A 23 -0.96 -5.65 -14.27
CA LEU A 23 -1.04 -6.24 -12.94
C LEU A 23 -1.12 -5.18 -11.84
N ASP A 24 -0.30 -4.12 -11.91
CA ASP A 24 -0.34 -2.98 -10.96
C ASP A 24 -1.72 -2.32 -10.92
N ARG A 25 -2.29 -2.01 -12.09
CA ARG A 25 -3.61 -1.38 -12.20
C ARG A 25 -4.73 -2.30 -11.76
N TRP A 26 -4.66 -3.57 -12.14
CA TRP A 26 -5.66 -4.55 -11.75
C TRP A 26 -5.69 -4.73 -10.22
N MET A 27 -4.52 -4.86 -9.59
CA MET A 27 -4.43 -4.96 -8.14
C MET A 27 -4.97 -3.71 -7.46
N SER A 28 -4.57 -2.52 -7.92
CA SER A 28 -5.03 -1.24 -7.37
C SER A 28 -6.56 -1.11 -7.42
N TRP A 29 -7.19 -1.49 -8.52
CA TRP A 29 -8.66 -1.45 -8.65
C TRP A 29 -9.36 -2.48 -7.77
N LYS A 30 -8.79 -3.68 -7.65
CA LYS A 30 -9.36 -4.71 -6.78
C LYS A 30 -9.23 -4.38 -5.31
N THR A 31 -8.18 -3.65 -4.90
CA THR A 31 -7.97 -3.27 -3.50
C THR A 31 -8.61 -1.94 -3.10
N ALA A 32 -8.87 -1.03 -4.05
CA ALA A 32 -9.42 0.30 -3.78
C ALA A 32 -10.65 0.31 -2.84
N PRO A 33 -11.65 -0.61 -2.95
CA PRO A 33 -12.80 -0.61 -2.03
C PRO A 33 -12.48 -0.96 -0.57
N TYR A 34 -11.26 -1.41 -0.28
CA TYR A 34 -10.81 -1.81 1.05
C TYR A 34 -9.82 -0.81 1.67
N ILE A 35 -9.50 0.28 0.96
CA ILE A 35 -8.62 1.34 1.41
C ILE A 35 -9.50 2.56 1.70
N TYR A 36 -9.43 3.06 2.94
CA TYR A 36 -10.25 4.17 3.41
C TYR A 36 -9.35 5.36 3.73
N ASP A 37 -9.60 6.49 3.07
CA ASP A 37 -8.88 7.74 3.33
C ASP A 37 -9.51 8.52 4.49
N GLU A 38 -10.83 8.42 4.64
CA GLU A 38 -11.60 9.10 5.69
C GLU A 38 -12.04 8.12 6.80
N LEU A 39 -11.93 8.56 8.05
CA LEU A 39 -12.25 7.74 9.23
C LEU A 39 -13.75 7.39 9.33
N GLN A 40 -14.61 8.25 8.80
CA GLN A 40 -16.06 8.04 8.82
C GLN A 40 -16.47 6.82 7.99
N ASP A 41 -15.77 6.59 6.87
CA ASP A 41 -16.04 5.52 5.92
C ASP A 41 -15.49 4.16 6.39
N LEU A 42 -14.57 4.17 7.36
CA LEU A 42 -14.00 2.96 7.93
C LEU A 42 -15.09 2.14 8.65
N PRO A 43 -15.37 0.89 8.25
CA PRO A 43 -16.34 0.05 8.95
C PRO A 43 -15.78 -0.45 10.28
N TYR A 44 -16.67 -0.80 11.21
CA TYR A 44 -16.27 -1.43 12.46
C TYR A 44 -15.54 -2.76 12.20
N ARG A 45 -14.42 -2.96 12.89
CA ARG A 45 -13.62 -4.20 12.86
C ARG A 45 -13.26 -4.60 14.28
N GLN A 46 -13.40 -5.89 14.55
CA GLN A 46 -13.07 -6.48 15.85
C GLN A 46 -11.57 -6.35 16.17
N VAL A 47 -10.68 -6.49 15.20
CA VAL A 47 -9.23 -6.40 15.43
C VAL A 47 -8.62 -5.48 14.38
N GLY A 48 -7.74 -4.58 14.82
CA GLY A 48 -6.89 -3.77 13.95
C GLY A 48 -5.43 -4.17 14.11
N VAL A 49 -4.74 -4.36 12.99
CA VAL A 49 -3.31 -4.67 12.96
C VAL A 49 -2.55 -3.45 12.48
N VAL A 50 -1.56 -3.00 13.27
CA VAL A 50 -0.69 -1.88 12.92
C VAL A 50 0.65 -2.44 12.46
N LEU A 51 1.02 -2.16 11.21
CA LEU A 51 2.30 -2.61 10.66
C LEU A 51 3.45 -1.79 11.27
N GLY A 52 4.36 -2.50 11.94
CA GLY A 52 5.55 -1.91 12.53
C GLY A 52 6.49 -1.27 11.50
N THR A 53 7.26 -0.27 11.96
CA THR A 53 8.38 0.34 11.24
C THR A 53 9.32 1.00 12.24
N ALA A 54 10.58 1.23 11.88
CA ALA A 54 11.53 1.91 12.76
C ALA A 54 11.03 3.32 13.13
N LYS A 55 11.09 3.66 14.43
CA LYS A 55 10.63 4.95 14.98
C LYS A 55 11.45 6.15 14.48
N TYR A 56 12.74 5.93 14.27
CA TYR A 56 13.69 6.95 13.81
C TYR A 56 14.40 6.47 12.55
N TYR A 57 14.73 7.41 11.66
CA TYR A 57 15.71 7.20 10.61
C TYR A 57 17.11 7.05 11.20
N ARG A 58 18.07 6.56 10.41
CA ARG A 58 19.48 6.46 10.83
C ARG A 58 20.08 7.81 11.27
N THR A 59 19.56 8.90 10.72
CA THR A 59 19.94 10.28 11.07
C THR A 59 19.35 10.78 12.40
N GLY A 60 18.55 9.96 13.10
CA GLY A 60 17.92 10.31 14.39
C GLY A 60 16.59 11.05 14.28
N VAL A 61 16.17 11.45 13.07
CA VAL A 61 14.88 12.12 12.84
C VAL A 61 13.73 11.11 12.91
N ILE A 62 12.56 11.52 13.43
CA ILE A 62 11.37 10.67 13.50
C ILE A 62 10.94 10.22 12.10
N ASN A 63 10.70 8.92 11.94
CA ASN A 63 10.14 8.36 10.73
C ASN A 63 8.67 8.76 10.60
N GLN A 64 8.31 9.46 9.52
CA GLN A 64 6.94 9.90 9.31
C GLN A 64 5.99 8.73 9.10
N TYR A 65 6.45 7.63 8.48
CA TYR A 65 5.66 6.40 8.38
C TYR A 65 5.34 5.81 9.75
N TYR A 66 6.27 5.87 10.70
CA TYR A 66 5.99 5.44 12.08
C TYR A 66 4.92 6.33 12.71
N ARG A 67 5.12 7.65 12.66
CA ARG A 67 4.22 8.63 13.27
C ARG A 67 2.79 8.50 12.74
N TYR A 68 2.62 8.48 11.43
CA TYR A 68 1.28 8.44 10.83
C TYR A 68 0.57 7.11 11.05
N ARG A 69 1.29 5.98 11.09
CA ARG A 69 0.67 4.68 11.42
C ARG A 69 0.17 4.62 12.85
N ILE A 70 0.94 5.14 13.80
CA ILE A 70 0.49 5.23 15.20
C ILE A 70 -0.69 6.19 15.33
N GLN A 71 -0.65 7.35 14.67
CA GLN A 71 -1.77 8.30 14.69
C GLN A 71 -3.05 7.69 14.09
N GLY A 72 -2.95 6.99 12.96
CA GLY A 72 -4.09 6.31 12.33
C GLY A 72 -4.69 5.24 13.25
N ALA A 73 -3.85 4.47 13.95
CA ALA A 73 -4.31 3.48 14.93
C ALA A 73 -5.06 4.12 16.10
N ILE A 74 -4.52 5.22 16.65
CA ILE A 74 -5.17 6.00 17.72
C ILE A 74 -6.52 6.54 17.23
N ASN A 75 -6.58 7.08 16.02
CA ASN A 75 -7.81 7.61 15.44
C ASN A 75 -8.88 6.52 15.25
N ALA A 76 -8.49 5.34 14.74
CA ALA A 76 -9.39 4.20 14.54
C ALA A 76 -9.91 3.64 15.88
N TYR A 77 -9.07 3.61 16.91
CA TYR A 77 -9.47 3.20 18.26
C TYR A 77 -10.42 4.21 18.91
N ASN A 78 -10.05 5.50 18.92
CA ASN A 78 -10.83 6.56 19.55
C ASN A 78 -12.19 6.79 18.88
N SER A 79 -12.32 6.46 17.59
CA SER A 79 -13.60 6.51 16.87
C SER A 79 -14.47 5.26 17.08
N GLY A 80 -14.03 4.31 17.92
CA GLY A 80 -14.75 3.07 18.19
C GLY A 80 -14.82 2.11 17.00
N LYS A 81 -14.08 2.39 15.92
CA LYS A 81 -14.05 1.55 14.71
C LYS A 81 -13.21 0.30 14.89
N VAL A 82 -12.27 0.30 15.83
CA VAL A 82 -11.41 -0.83 16.17
C VAL A 82 -11.35 -1.01 17.69
N ILE A 83 -11.43 -2.26 18.16
CA ILE A 83 -11.23 -2.59 19.58
C ILE A 83 -9.89 -3.33 19.79
N ILE A 84 -9.34 -3.20 20.99
CA ILE A 84 -8.11 -3.89 21.41
C ILE A 84 -8.54 -5.06 22.30
N TYR A 85 -8.07 -6.26 21.96
CA TYR A 85 -8.17 -7.43 22.83
C TYR A 85 -6.97 -7.41 23.78
N TYR A 86 -7.26 -7.44 25.08
CA TYR A 86 -6.28 -7.59 26.16
C TYR A 86 -5.97 -9.06 26.43
#